data_AF-A0A420DUW1-F1
#
_entry.id   AF-A0A420DUW1-F1
#
_cell.length_a   1.000
_cell.length_b   1.000
_cell.length_c   1.000
_cell.angle_alpha   90.00
_cell.angle_beta   90.00
_cell.angle_gamma   90.00
#
_symmetry.space_group_name_H-M   'P 1'
#
loop_
_entity.id
_entity.type
_entity.pdbx_description
1 polymer ?
#
loop_
_entity_poly.entity_id
_entity_poly.type
_entity_poly.pdbx_seq_one_letter_code
_entity_poly.pdbx_strand_id
1 'polypeptide(L)'
;MSLEKFTEKHIDYTNKLSSILKNEKNVDMNILENSKGVFNDIDELKMFLIESEIEQVEEIANLLLQIHNNTDTFLKNLTFSKSLTENEAIQIITNEIIWQLNLKLDRSSLMKASDCQRAYDIAMYRCERNFAIGVAGLAVSAFFTFGLGSVVGATVIAGIAANCGAEALSDYNDCREAL
;
A
#
# COMPACT_ATOMS: atom_id res chain seq x y z
N MET A 1 13.17 -1.80 -16.38
CA MET A 1 12.24 -2.73 -15.69
C MET A 1 10.89 -2.65 -16.40
N SER A 2 10.19 -3.78 -16.63
CA SER A 2 8.84 -3.77 -17.23
C SER A 2 7.77 -3.38 -16.21
N LEU A 3 6.59 -2.97 -16.71
CA LEU A 3 5.41 -2.63 -15.88
C LEU A 3 4.94 -3.82 -15.04
N GLU A 4 4.86 -5.00 -15.65
CA GLU A 4 4.47 -6.23 -14.99
C GLU A 4 5.38 -6.55 -13.79
N LYS A 5 6.71 -6.55 -14.01
CA LYS A 5 7.70 -6.86 -12.97
C LYS A 5 7.77 -5.79 -11.88
N PHE A 6 7.59 -4.53 -12.24
CA PHE A 6 7.48 -3.44 -11.28
C PHE A 6 6.27 -3.69 -10.35
N THR A 7 5.12 -3.97 -10.94
CA THR A 7 3.85 -4.12 -10.21
C THR A 7 3.84 -5.37 -9.35
N GLU A 8 4.40 -6.47 -9.82
CA GLU A 8 4.54 -7.71 -9.04
C GLU A 8 5.31 -7.47 -7.74
N LYS A 9 6.47 -6.81 -7.83
CA LYS A 9 7.29 -6.43 -6.67
C LYS A 9 6.59 -5.42 -5.78
N HIS A 10 5.92 -4.44 -6.38
CA HIS A 10 5.19 -3.41 -5.63
C HIS A 10 4.11 -4.05 -4.76
N ILE A 11 3.29 -4.94 -5.35
CA ILE A 11 2.28 -5.70 -4.62
C ILE A 11 2.90 -6.52 -3.48
N ASP A 12 4.00 -7.24 -3.74
CA ASP A 12 4.71 -8.03 -2.72
C ASP A 12 5.18 -7.16 -1.55
N TYR A 13 5.83 -6.02 -1.82
CA TYR A 13 6.27 -5.10 -0.77
C TYR A 13 5.09 -4.50 0.00
N THR A 14 4.01 -4.12 -0.68
CA THR A 14 2.83 -3.57 -0.02
C THR A 14 2.10 -4.60 0.82
N ASN A 15 2.10 -5.87 0.42
CA ASN A 15 1.51 -6.94 1.22
C ASN A 15 2.33 -7.22 2.48
N LYS A 16 3.66 -7.23 2.38
CA LYS A 16 4.56 -7.34 3.53
C LYS A 16 4.37 -6.16 4.49
N LEU A 17 4.33 -4.95 3.95
CA LEU A 17 4.09 -3.74 4.74
C LEU A 17 2.74 -3.79 5.46
N SER A 18 1.66 -4.15 4.75
CA SER A 18 0.32 -4.33 5.33
C SER A 18 0.31 -5.38 6.44
N SER A 19 1.01 -6.51 6.25
CA SER A 19 1.11 -7.56 7.27
C SER A 19 1.82 -7.08 8.54
N ILE A 20 2.87 -6.27 8.41
CA ILE A 20 3.60 -5.71 9.56
C ILE A 20 2.70 -4.72 10.30
N LEU A 21 2.09 -3.78 9.56
CA LEU A 21 1.22 -2.75 10.12
C LEU A 21 0.00 -3.32 10.85
N LYS A 22 -0.56 -4.44 10.38
CA LYS A 22 -1.67 -5.15 11.07
C LYS A 22 -1.28 -5.71 12.44
N ASN A 23 0.01 -5.91 12.71
CA ASN A 23 0.52 -6.42 13.98
C ASN A 23 0.90 -5.31 14.97
N GLU A 24 0.93 -4.05 14.52
CA GLU A 24 1.19 -2.90 15.38
C GLU A 24 -0.01 -2.62 16.29
N LYS A 25 0.23 -2.41 17.59
CA LYS A 25 -0.85 -2.31 18.59
C LYS A 25 -1.04 -0.93 19.19
N ASN A 26 0.02 -0.12 19.22
CA ASN A 26 0.06 1.14 19.97
C ASN A 26 0.24 2.36 19.06
N VAL A 27 -0.08 2.24 17.77
CA VAL A 27 0.17 3.30 16.80
C VAL A 27 -0.59 4.58 17.16
N ASP A 28 0.12 5.70 17.32
CA ASP A 28 -0.51 7.01 17.49
C ASP A 28 -1.03 7.52 16.14
N MET A 29 -2.31 7.23 15.90
CA MET A 29 -3.03 7.64 14.70
C MET A 29 -3.07 9.17 14.51
N ASN A 30 -3.03 9.97 15.58
CA ASN A 30 -3.06 11.43 15.44
C ASN A 30 -1.77 11.94 14.79
N ILE A 31 -0.63 11.34 15.13
CA ILE A 31 0.67 11.70 14.54
C ILE A 31 0.70 11.28 13.06
N LEU A 32 0.18 10.09 12.74
CA LEU A 32 0.07 9.60 11.36
C LEU A 32 -0.79 10.50 10.47
N GLU A 33 -1.98 10.85 10.94
CA GLU A 33 -2.96 11.67 10.19
C GLU A 33 -2.49 13.10 9.96
N ASN A 34 -1.68 13.65 10.87
CA ASN A 34 -1.13 15.00 10.75
C ASN A 34 0.23 15.06 10.02
N SER A 35 0.75 13.91 9.58
CA SER A 35 2.03 13.85 8.86
C SER A 35 1.94 14.45 7.46
N LYS A 36 3.04 15.02 6.97
CA LYS A 36 3.14 15.56 5.61
C LYS A 36 3.26 14.47 4.53
N GLY A 37 3.43 13.20 4.92
CA GLY A 37 3.50 12.04 4.01
C GLY A 37 4.77 11.92 3.16
N VAL A 38 5.74 12.83 3.31
CA VAL A 38 7.01 12.82 2.57
C VAL A 38 8.16 13.18 3.51
N PHE A 39 9.23 12.38 3.46
CA PHE A 39 10.44 12.54 4.26
C PHE A 39 11.66 12.71 3.35
N ASN A 40 12.63 13.52 3.76
CA ASN A 40 13.79 13.83 2.94
C ASN A 40 14.80 12.67 2.89
N ASP A 41 14.85 11.87 3.95
CA ASP A 41 15.70 10.70 4.05
C ASP A 41 15.09 9.62 4.95
N ILE A 42 15.81 8.51 5.07
CA ILE A 42 15.38 7.34 5.84
C ILE A 42 15.41 7.58 7.35
N ASP A 43 16.27 8.47 7.84
CA ASP A 43 16.41 8.77 9.26
C ASP A 43 15.25 9.64 9.73
N GLU A 44 14.81 10.60 8.91
CA GLU A 44 13.59 11.39 9.14
C GLU A 44 12.35 10.49 9.18
N LEU A 45 12.23 9.54 8.25
CA LEU A 45 11.15 8.54 8.29
C LEU A 45 11.22 7.72 9.58
N LYS A 46 12.39 7.24 9.98
CA LYS A 46 12.53 6.42 11.21
C LYS A 46 12.16 7.19 12.46
N MET A 47 12.62 8.43 12.59
CA MET A 47 12.23 9.29 13.72
C MET A 47 10.72 9.48 13.78
N PHE A 48 10.09 9.74 12.64
CA PHE A 48 8.64 9.86 12.56
C PHE A 48 7.91 8.57 12.98
N LEU A 49 8.39 7.40 12.52
CA LEU A 49 7.80 6.10 12.91
C LEU A 49 7.94 5.87 14.43
N ILE A 50 9.08 6.24 15.03
CA ILE A 50 9.30 6.18 16.48
C ILE A 50 8.33 7.12 17.21
N GLU A 51 8.19 8.36 16.74
CA GLU A 51 7.24 9.34 17.31
C GLU A 51 5.80 8.84 17.23
N SER A 52 5.46 8.06 16.21
CA SER A 52 4.13 7.45 16.02
C SER A 52 3.91 6.17 16.82
N GLU A 53 4.80 5.85 17.76
CA GLU A 53 4.73 4.65 18.61
C GLU A 53 4.69 3.32 17.82
N ILE A 54 5.31 3.29 16.63
CA ILE A 54 5.48 2.08 15.83
C ILE A 54 6.66 1.26 16.37
N GLU A 55 6.46 -0.04 16.57
CA GLU A 55 7.48 -0.93 17.11
C GLU A 55 8.43 -1.44 16.01
N GLN A 56 7.90 -1.85 14.84
CA GLN A 56 8.69 -2.44 13.75
C GLN A 56 9.31 -1.38 12.80
N VAL A 57 9.90 -0.32 13.38
CA VAL A 57 10.45 0.84 12.66
C VAL A 57 11.41 0.47 11.53
N GLU A 58 12.41 -0.36 11.82
CA GLU A 58 13.44 -0.73 10.84
C GLU A 58 12.88 -1.52 9.66
N GLU A 59 11.93 -2.43 9.92
CA GLU A 59 11.35 -3.26 8.88
C GLU A 59 10.43 -2.44 7.97
N ILE A 60 9.61 -1.57 8.56
CA ILE A 60 8.74 -0.65 7.82
C ILE A 60 9.57 0.33 6.99
N ALA A 61 10.59 0.96 7.57
CA ALA A 61 11.45 1.90 6.87
C ALA A 61 12.15 1.25 5.68
N ASN A 62 12.68 0.03 5.86
CA ASN A 62 13.31 -0.72 4.78
C ASN A 62 12.33 -1.11 3.66
N LEU A 63 11.10 -1.51 3.98
CA LEU A 63 10.08 -1.81 2.98
C LEU A 63 9.68 -0.56 2.19
N LEU A 64 9.52 0.58 2.86
CA LEU A 64 9.22 1.86 2.19
C LEU A 64 10.36 2.30 1.27
N LEU A 65 11.61 2.09 1.68
CA LEU A 65 12.77 2.31 0.83
C LEU A 65 12.79 1.35 -0.38
N GLN A 66 12.41 0.08 -0.20
CA GLN A 66 12.30 -0.88 -1.31
C GLN A 66 11.20 -0.49 -2.30
N ILE A 67 10.04 -0.06 -1.80
CA ILE A 67 8.94 0.49 -2.61
C ILE A 67 9.41 1.70 -3.40
N HIS A 68 10.05 2.65 -2.74
CA HIS A 68 10.59 3.85 -3.38
C HIS A 68 11.60 3.49 -4.48
N ASN A 69 12.60 2.66 -4.17
CA ASN A 69 13.61 2.22 -5.14
C ASN A 69 13.02 1.47 -6.34
N ASN A 70 11.97 0.65 -6.11
CA ASN A 70 11.26 -0.04 -7.17
C ASN A 70 10.57 0.96 -8.11
N THR A 71 9.88 1.97 -7.55
CA THR A 71 9.22 3.05 -8.28
C THR A 71 10.22 3.91 -9.04
N ASP A 72 11.28 4.38 -8.40
CA ASP A 72 12.36 5.15 -9.04
C ASP A 72 12.96 4.42 -10.23
N THR A 73 13.29 3.14 -10.05
CA THR A 73 13.87 2.31 -11.10
C THR A 73 12.91 2.15 -12.28
N PHE A 74 11.61 2.00 -12.01
CA PHE A 74 10.59 1.90 -13.03
C PHE A 74 10.41 3.22 -13.79
N LEU A 75 10.17 4.31 -13.06
CA LEU A 75 9.87 5.62 -13.62
C LEU A 75 11.05 6.21 -14.37
N LYS A 76 12.30 6.04 -13.92
CA LYS A 76 13.49 6.42 -14.71
C LYS A 76 13.44 5.76 -16.09
N ASN A 77 13.28 4.43 -16.14
CA ASN A 77 13.27 3.70 -17.40
C ASN A 77 12.11 4.13 -18.31
N LEU A 78 10.96 4.50 -17.73
CA LEU A 78 9.80 4.96 -18.48
C LEU A 78 9.92 6.40 -18.96
N THR A 79 10.25 7.36 -18.10
CA THR A 79 10.39 8.79 -18.46
C THR A 79 11.48 9.03 -19.49
N PHE A 80 12.60 8.29 -19.43
CA PHE A 80 13.64 8.35 -20.47
C PHE A 80 13.18 7.75 -21.81
N SER A 81 12.17 6.86 -21.81
CA SER A 81 11.67 6.19 -23.02
C SER A 81 10.37 6.78 -23.59
N LYS A 82 9.56 7.42 -22.75
CA LYS A 82 8.25 8.01 -23.02
C LYS A 82 8.05 9.19 -22.07
N SER A 83 7.80 10.38 -22.60
CA SER A 83 7.52 11.58 -21.81
C SER A 83 6.14 11.53 -21.12
N LEU A 84 5.99 10.65 -20.13
CA LEU A 84 4.75 10.51 -19.36
C LEU A 84 4.65 11.58 -18.28
N THR A 85 3.44 12.07 -18.06
CA THR A 85 3.06 12.90 -16.91
C THR A 85 2.88 12.03 -15.66
N GLU A 86 2.89 12.66 -14.48
CA GLU A 86 2.61 12.01 -13.20
C GLU A 86 1.29 11.22 -13.22
N ASN A 87 0.22 11.86 -13.70
CA ASN A 87 -1.11 11.25 -13.76
C ASN A 87 -1.16 10.03 -14.68
N GLU A 88 -0.49 10.08 -15.84
CA GLU A 88 -0.44 8.94 -16.75
C GLU A 88 0.35 7.77 -16.13
N ALA A 89 1.45 8.06 -15.43
CA ALA A 89 2.21 7.05 -14.72
C ALA A 89 1.36 6.39 -13.61
N ILE A 90 0.66 7.17 -12.80
CA ILE A 90 -0.25 6.66 -11.76
C ILE A 90 -1.34 5.79 -12.38
N GLN A 91 -1.97 6.21 -13.49
CA GLN A 91 -3.03 5.45 -14.14
C GLN A 91 -2.55 4.12 -14.71
N ILE A 92 -1.40 4.10 -15.40
CA ILE A 92 -0.82 2.87 -15.96
C ILE A 92 -0.51 1.87 -14.85
N ILE A 93 0.12 2.35 -13.76
CA ILE A 93 0.45 1.51 -12.61
C ILE A 93 -0.82 1.00 -11.92
N THR A 94 -1.80 1.87 -11.70
CA THR A 94 -3.08 1.50 -11.06
C THR A 94 -3.79 0.40 -11.84
N ASN A 95 -3.87 0.54 -13.16
CA ASN A 95 -4.53 -0.45 -14.02
C ASN A 95 -3.82 -1.80 -13.98
N GLU A 96 -2.48 -1.81 -13.97
CA GLU A 96 -1.70 -3.04 -13.84
C GLU A 96 -1.89 -3.69 -12.47
N ILE A 97 -1.88 -2.91 -11.38
CA ILE A 97 -2.13 -3.44 -10.02
C ILE A 97 -3.50 -4.12 -9.96
N ILE A 98 -4.53 -3.45 -10.47
CA ILE A 98 -5.90 -3.99 -10.53
C ILE A 98 -5.92 -5.28 -11.35
N TRP A 99 -5.25 -5.30 -12.51
CA TRP A 99 -5.21 -6.47 -13.37
C TRP A 99 -4.54 -7.67 -12.69
N GLN A 100 -3.34 -7.49 -12.14
CA GLN A 100 -2.60 -8.57 -11.46
C GLN A 100 -3.32 -9.10 -10.22
N LEU A 101 -3.92 -8.23 -9.42
CA LEU A 101 -4.69 -8.63 -8.24
C LEU A 101 -5.98 -9.38 -8.65
N ASN A 102 -6.64 -8.96 -9.74
CA ASN A 102 -7.81 -9.66 -10.26
C ASN A 102 -7.49 -11.05 -10.83
N LEU A 103 -6.27 -11.28 -11.33
CA LEU A 103 -5.83 -12.62 -11.74
C LEU A 103 -5.66 -13.57 -10.55
N LYS A 104 -5.26 -13.03 -9.40
CA LYS A 104 -5.04 -13.79 -8.17
C LYS A 104 -6.34 -14.10 -7.42
N LEU A 105 -7.43 -13.39 -7.71
CA LEU A 105 -8.75 -13.70 -7.21
C LEU A 105 -9.27 -15.00 -7.84
N ASP A 106 -9.19 -16.09 -7.09
CA ASP A 106 -9.91 -17.31 -7.45
C ASP A 106 -11.42 -17.11 -7.23
N ARG A 107 -12.09 -16.63 -8.28
CA ARG A 107 -13.55 -16.42 -8.28
C ARG A 107 -14.33 -17.71 -8.00
N SER A 108 -13.75 -18.89 -8.25
CA SER A 108 -14.41 -20.17 -7.98
C SER A 108 -14.45 -20.52 -6.49
N SER A 109 -13.44 -20.10 -5.73
CA SER A 109 -13.41 -20.21 -4.26
C SER A 109 -14.45 -19.29 -3.61
N LEU A 110 -14.59 -18.06 -4.12
CA LEU A 110 -15.59 -17.08 -3.65
C LEU A 110 -17.04 -17.54 -3.87
N MET A 111 -17.30 -18.37 -4.88
CA MET A 111 -18.65 -18.90 -5.14
C MET A 111 -19.07 -20.03 -4.19
N LYS A 112 -18.13 -20.63 -3.44
CA LYS A 112 -18.41 -21.71 -2.48
C LYS A 112 -18.51 -21.23 -1.03
N ALA A 113 -18.15 -19.99 -0.75
CA ALA A 113 -18.22 -19.38 0.57
C ALA A 113 -19.67 -19.02 0.95
N SER A 114 -19.97 -18.99 2.26
CA SER A 114 -21.23 -18.37 2.73
C SER A 114 -21.29 -16.90 2.32
N ASP A 115 -22.49 -16.32 2.24
CA ASP A 115 -22.64 -14.93 1.83
C ASP A 115 -21.82 -13.96 2.69
N CYS A 116 -21.72 -14.22 4.00
CA CYS A 116 -20.88 -13.44 4.93
C CYS A 116 -19.39 -13.60 4.65
N GLN A 117 -18.89 -14.83 4.48
CA GLN A 117 -17.48 -15.07 4.20
C GLN A 117 -17.06 -14.47 2.86
N ARG A 118 -17.92 -14.60 1.84
CA ARG A 118 -17.70 -13.99 0.53
C ARG A 118 -17.63 -12.46 0.62
N ALA A 119 -18.51 -11.83 1.40
CA ALA A 119 -18.50 -10.38 1.60
C ALA A 119 -17.20 -9.92 2.28
N TYR A 120 -16.78 -10.64 3.32
CA TYR A 120 -15.51 -10.41 4.01
C TYR A 120 -14.31 -10.51 3.07
N ASP A 121 -14.19 -11.61 2.31
CA ASP A 121 -13.06 -11.82 1.39
C ASP A 121 -12.98 -10.72 0.31
N ILE A 122 -14.13 -10.26 -0.19
CA ILE A 122 -14.21 -9.14 -1.14
C ILE A 122 -13.77 -7.82 -0.49
N ALA A 123 -14.18 -7.56 0.75
CA ALA A 123 -13.80 -6.35 1.48
C ALA A 123 -12.28 -6.32 1.74
N MET A 124 -11.72 -7.43 2.23
CA MET A 124 -10.27 -7.58 2.43
C MET A 124 -9.49 -7.40 1.13
N TYR A 125 -9.96 -7.99 0.02
CA TYR A 125 -9.35 -7.79 -1.29
C TYR A 125 -9.34 -6.33 -1.73
N ARG A 126 -10.48 -5.63 -1.57
CA ARG A 126 -10.57 -4.19 -1.89
C ARG A 126 -9.61 -3.37 -1.03
N CYS A 127 -9.44 -3.76 0.23
CA CYS A 127 -8.51 -3.16 1.16
C CYS A 127 -7.07 -3.20 0.64
N GLU A 128 -6.58 -4.40 0.35
CA GLU A 128 -5.21 -4.63 -0.11
C GLU A 128 -4.95 -3.96 -1.46
N ARG A 129 -5.93 -4.04 -2.36
CA ARG A 129 -5.85 -3.37 -3.67
C ARG A 129 -5.73 -1.86 -3.51
N ASN A 130 -6.59 -1.24 -2.71
CA ASN A 130 -6.57 0.21 -2.51
C ASN A 130 -5.31 0.65 -1.77
N PHE A 131 -4.83 -0.14 -0.81
CA PHE A 131 -3.54 0.07 -0.14
C PHE A 131 -2.39 0.08 -1.13
N ALA A 132 -2.27 -0.95 -1.97
CA ALA A 132 -1.21 -1.05 -2.97
C ALA A 132 -1.24 0.12 -3.98
N ILE A 133 -2.43 0.50 -4.44
CA ILE A 133 -2.63 1.65 -5.34
C ILE A 133 -2.23 2.96 -4.66
N GLY A 134 -2.67 3.18 -3.41
CA GLY A 134 -2.33 4.39 -2.65
C GLY A 134 -0.82 4.54 -2.48
N VAL A 135 -0.14 3.44 -2.12
CA VAL A 135 1.31 3.44 -1.93
C VAL A 135 2.04 3.70 -3.25
N ALA A 136 1.55 3.13 -4.36
CA ALA A 136 2.09 3.42 -5.69
C ALA A 136 1.91 4.89 -6.06
N GLY A 137 0.71 5.44 -5.84
CA GLY A 137 0.40 6.84 -6.11
C GLY A 137 1.35 7.78 -5.36
N LEU A 138 1.51 7.60 -4.05
CA LEU A 138 2.45 8.40 -3.25
C LEU A 138 3.88 8.28 -3.75
N ALA A 139 4.34 7.07 -4.08
CA ALA A 139 5.70 6.87 -4.57
C ALA A 139 5.93 7.55 -5.93
N VAL A 140 4.94 7.54 -6.82
CA VAL A 140 5.01 8.24 -8.11
C VAL A 140 5.00 9.76 -7.88
N SER A 141 4.08 10.28 -7.06
CA SER A 141 4.01 11.71 -6.75
C SER A 141 5.31 12.22 -6.10
N ALA A 142 5.92 11.43 -5.22
CA ALA A 142 7.21 11.75 -4.62
C ALA A 142 8.31 11.90 -5.68
N PHE A 143 8.40 10.95 -6.62
CA PHE A 143 9.35 11.00 -7.73
C PHE A 143 9.20 12.27 -8.58
N PHE A 144 7.96 12.65 -8.93
CA PHE A 144 7.71 13.83 -9.77
C PHE A 144 7.91 15.16 -9.03
N THR A 145 7.62 15.21 -7.72
CA THR A 145 7.67 16.45 -6.93
C THR A 145 9.06 16.73 -6.36
N PHE A 146 9.70 15.71 -5.77
CA PHE A 146 10.95 15.85 -5.02
C PHE A 146 12.15 15.23 -5.74
N GLY A 147 11.91 14.50 -6.84
CA GLY A 147 12.95 13.86 -7.62
C GLY A 147 13.44 12.56 -7.00
N LEU A 148 14.69 12.21 -7.33
CA LEU A 148 15.31 10.96 -6.92
C LEU A 148 15.82 11.06 -5.47
N GLY A 149 15.43 10.12 -4.61
CA GLY A 149 15.97 9.98 -3.25
C GLY A 149 15.06 10.48 -2.12
N SER A 150 13.89 11.03 -2.40
CA SER A 150 12.90 11.36 -1.36
C SER A 150 12.20 10.09 -0.85
N VAL A 151 12.22 9.85 0.47
CA VAL A 151 11.60 8.67 1.07
C VAL A 151 10.10 8.92 1.31
N VAL A 152 9.27 8.02 0.81
CA VAL A 152 7.81 8.11 0.97
C VAL A 152 7.41 7.80 2.40
N GLY A 153 6.68 8.71 3.03
CA GLY A 153 5.97 8.44 4.28
C GLY A 153 4.61 7.81 4.01
N ALA A 154 4.51 6.48 4.08
CA ALA A 154 3.23 5.76 3.87
C ALA A 154 2.27 5.86 5.08
N THR A 155 2.40 6.91 5.87
CA THR A 155 1.86 7.04 7.23
C THR A 155 0.37 7.32 7.21
N VAL A 156 -0.12 8.01 6.18
CA VAL A 156 -1.55 8.14 5.87
C VAL A 156 -2.18 6.81 5.41
N ILE A 157 -1.39 5.89 4.84
CA ILE A 157 -1.90 4.62 4.30
C ILE A 157 -1.93 3.51 5.37
N ALA A 158 -1.10 3.62 6.41
CA ALA A 158 -1.15 2.72 7.55
C ALA A 158 -2.51 2.73 8.27
N GLY A 159 -3.12 3.91 8.42
CA GLY A 159 -4.49 4.03 8.92
C GLY A 159 -5.54 3.35 8.05
N ILE A 160 -5.35 3.40 6.73
CA ILE A 160 -6.26 2.76 5.76
C ILE A 160 -6.15 1.23 5.84
N ALA A 161 -4.95 0.66 6.00
CA ALA A 161 -4.79 -0.79 6.14
C ALA A 161 -5.33 -1.33 7.46
N ALA A 162 -5.13 -0.59 8.56
CA ALA A 162 -5.59 -0.99 9.90
C ALA A 162 -7.12 -0.91 10.02
N ASN A 163 -7.74 0.21 9.59
CA ASN A 163 -9.19 0.37 9.73
C ASN A 163 -9.99 -0.53 8.78
N CYS A 164 -9.60 -0.64 7.51
CA CYS A 164 -10.43 -1.36 6.55
C CYS A 164 -10.43 -2.89 6.77
N GLY A 165 -9.38 -3.46 7.37
CA GLY A 165 -9.41 -4.85 7.81
C GLY A 165 -10.28 -5.08 9.05
N ALA A 166 -10.26 -4.15 10.00
CA ALA A 166 -11.07 -4.21 11.20
C ALA A 166 -12.57 -4.04 10.90
N GLU A 167 -12.92 -3.09 10.03
CA GLU A 167 -14.29 -2.88 9.55
C GLU A 167 -14.82 -4.12 8.83
N ALA A 168 -14.04 -4.69 7.90
CA ALA A 168 -14.43 -5.91 7.20
C ALA A 168 -14.69 -7.07 8.17
N LEU A 169 -13.83 -7.24 9.19
CA LEU A 169 -13.98 -8.29 10.20
C LEU A 169 -15.19 -8.06 11.11
N SER A 170 -15.48 -6.80 11.46
CA SER A 170 -16.70 -6.43 12.21
C SER A 170 -17.95 -6.81 11.42
N ASP A 171 -18.03 -6.39 10.16
CA ASP A 171 -19.16 -6.70 9.27
C ASP A 171 -19.35 -8.22 9.09
N TYR A 172 -18.25 -8.97 9.03
CA TYR A 172 -18.29 -10.43 8.98
C TYR A 172 -18.89 -11.05 10.24
N ASN A 173 -18.44 -10.61 11.41
CA ASN A 173 -18.93 -11.12 12.70
C ASN A 173 -20.41 -10.80 12.87
N ASP A 174 -20.83 -9.57 12.57
CA ASP A 174 -22.22 -9.14 12.63
C ASP A 174 -23.11 -9.97 11.67
N CYS A 175 -22.64 -10.21 10.45
CA CYS A 175 -23.34 -11.04 9.47
C CYS A 175 -23.47 -12.50 9.95
N ARG A 176 -22.45 -13.05 10.61
CA ARG A 176 -22.47 -14.41 11.14
C ARG A 176 -23.41 -14.55 12.35
N GLU A 177 -23.47 -13.55 13.21
CA GLU A 177 -24.33 -13.54 14.41
C GLU A 177 -25.81 -13.29 14.08
N ALA A 178 -26.11 -12.74 12.91
CA ALA A 178 -27.47 -12.51 12.42
C ALA A 178 -28.13 -13.74 11.73
N LEU A 179 -27.40 -14.88 11.61
CA LEU A 179 -27.84 -16.15 11.00
C LEU A 179 -28.16 -17.20 12.07
#